data_AF-A0A2D1VGQ1-F1
#
_entry.id   AF-A0A2D1VGQ1-F1
#
_cell.length_a   1.000
_cell.length_b   1.000
_cell.length_c   1.000
_cell.angle_alpha   90.00
_cell.angle_beta   90.00
_cell.angle_gamma   90.00
#
_symmetry.space_group_name_H-M   'P 1'
#
loop_
_entity.id
_entity.type
_entity.pdbx_description
1 polymer ?
#
loop_
_entity_poly.entity_id
_entity_poly.type
_entity_poly.pdbx_seq_one_letter_code
_entity_poly.pdbx_strand_id
1 'polypeptide(L)'
;HKIEKFLLAPKIDATISSAAAPPWKTLFAAAGFSPVAFSNFTETQAEYLIQRLHSRGFEVLKAHTALLLGWQGRPLVSATAWRCGPPP
;
A
#
# COMPACT_ATOMS: atom_id res chain seq x y z
N HIS A 1 -16.69 13.70 9.97
CA HIS A 1 -17.92 12.88 9.93
C HIS A 1 -18.40 12.45 8.55
N LYS A 2 -18.25 13.24 7.46
CA LYS A 2 -18.67 12.77 6.12
C LYS A 2 -17.87 11.54 5.65
N ILE A 3 -16.55 11.52 5.87
CA ILE A 3 -15.68 10.40 5.47
C ILE A 3 -16.03 9.15 6.28
N GLU A 4 -16.20 9.27 7.60
CA GLU A 4 -16.53 8.13 8.45
C GLU A 4 -17.90 7.53 8.07
N LYS A 5 -18.90 8.39 7.87
CA LYS A 5 -20.27 7.96 7.56
C LYS A 5 -20.43 7.39 6.15
N PHE A 6 -19.81 8.01 5.14
CA PHE A 6 -20.09 7.68 3.73
C PHE A 6 -18.98 6.88 3.05
N LEU A 7 -17.80 6.74 3.66
CA LEU A 7 -16.69 5.95 3.09
C LEU A 7 -16.26 4.81 4.00
N LEU A 8 -16.01 5.06 5.29
CA LEU A 8 -15.45 4.04 6.19
C LEU A 8 -16.50 3.03 6.64
N ALA A 9 -17.65 3.48 7.16
CA ALA A 9 -18.70 2.57 7.64
C ALA A 9 -19.16 1.56 6.57
N PRO A 10 -19.49 1.97 5.32
CA PRO A 10 -19.87 1.01 4.29
C PRO A 10 -18.76 -0.01 3.94
N LYS A 11 -17.49 0.42 3.97
CA LYS A 11 -16.34 -0.48 3.71
C LYS A 11 -16.16 -1.51 4.82
N ILE A 12 -16.39 -1.12 6.07
CA ILE A 12 -16.32 -2.03 7.22
C ILE A 12 -17.40 -3.11 7.07
N ASP A 13 -18.65 -2.73 6.82
CA ASP A 13 -19.77 -3.66 6.65
C ASP A 13 -19.52 -4.65 5.50
N ALA A 14 -19.02 -4.16 4.37
CA ALA A 14 -18.65 -4.98 3.23
C ALA A 14 -17.51 -5.96 3.56
N THR A 15 -16.49 -5.51 4.31
CA THR A 15 -15.34 -6.34 4.68
C THR A 15 -15.76 -7.47 5.62
N ILE A 16 -16.60 -7.19 6.62
CA ILE A 16 -17.12 -8.19 7.57
C ILE A 16 -17.95 -9.26 6.83
N SER A 17 -18.67 -8.85 5.78
CA SER A 17 -19.53 -9.74 5.00
C SER A 17 -18.78 -10.56 3.94
N SER A 18 -17.51 -10.25 3.67
CA SER A 18 -16.72 -10.87 2.60
C SER A 18 -15.68 -11.86 3.15
N ALA A 19 -15.38 -12.91 2.38
CA ALA A 19 -14.24 -13.77 2.69
C ALA A 19 -12.92 -13.02 2.43
N ALA A 20 -11.89 -13.35 3.22
CA ALA A 20 -10.56 -12.76 3.04
C ALA A 20 -10.01 -13.09 1.64
N ALA A 21 -9.75 -12.05 0.85
CA ALA A 21 -9.06 -12.21 -0.43
C ALA A 21 -7.60 -12.62 -0.18
N PRO A 22 -7.01 -13.47 -1.05
CA PRO A 22 -5.60 -13.79 -0.96
C PRO A 22 -4.74 -12.52 -1.16
N PRO A 23 -3.52 -12.48 -0.60
CA PRO A 23 -2.64 -11.33 -0.76
C PRO A 23 -2.37 -11.02 -2.24
N TRP A 24 -2.44 -9.75 -2.62
CA TRP A 24 -2.15 -9.29 -3.98
C TRP A 24 -0.81 -9.84 -4.50
N LYS A 25 0.22 -9.90 -3.64
CA LYS A 25 1.53 -10.44 -3.98
C LYS A 25 1.44 -11.88 -4.54
N THR A 26 0.61 -12.71 -3.92
CA THR A 26 0.38 -14.10 -4.35
C THR A 26 -0.40 -14.15 -5.67
N LEU A 27 -1.42 -13.29 -5.82
CA LEU A 27 -2.21 -13.22 -7.06
C LEU A 27 -1.36 -12.79 -8.26
N PHE A 28 -0.54 -11.74 -8.10
CA PHE A 28 0.36 -11.28 -9.16
C PHE A 28 1.41 -12.33 -9.53
N ALA A 29 2.02 -12.98 -8.53
CA ALA A 29 2.98 -14.05 -8.78
C ALA A 29 2.34 -15.23 -9.53
N ALA A 30 1.14 -15.65 -9.13
CA ALA A 30 0.39 -16.71 -9.81
C ALA A 30 0.01 -16.35 -11.25
N ALA A 31 -0.16 -15.06 -11.54
CA ALA A 31 -0.42 -14.55 -12.88
C ALA A 31 0.86 -14.33 -13.72
N GLY A 32 2.05 -14.74 -13.23
CA GLY A 32 3.31 -14.66 -13.97
C GLY A 32 4.01 -13.30 -13.91
N PHE A 33 3.63 -12.44 -12.97
CA PHE A 33 4.33 -11.17 -12.72
C PHE A 33 5.43 -11.34 -11.67
N SER A 34 6.53 -10.60 -11.88
CA SER A 34 7.64 -10.54 -10.93
C SER A 34 7.68 -9.19 -10.22
N PRO A 35 7.86 -9.14 -8.89
CA PRO A 35 7.92 -7.88 -8.17
C PRO A 35 9.18 -7.10 -8.53
N VAL A 36 9.08 -5.77 -8.52
CA VAL A 36 10.17 -4.84 -8.83
C VAL A 36 10.36 -3.90 -7.64
N ALA A 37 11.62 -3.74 -7.21
CA ALA A 37 11.96 -2.76 -6.18
C ALA A 37 11.79 -1.33 -6.72
N PHE A 38 11.33 -0.42 -5.87
CA PHE A 38 11.28 0.99 -6.23
C PHE A 38 12.69 1.58 -6.30
N SER A 39 12.85 2.62 -7.10
CA SER A 39 14.09 3.40 -7.11
C SER A 39 14.19 4.26 -5.85
N ASN A 40 15.41 4.55 -5.42
CA ASN A 40 15.66 5.49 -4.31
C ASN A 40 14.94 6.84 -4.52
N PHE A 41 14.86 7.31 -5.78
CA PHE A 41 14.14 8.54 -6.11
C PHE A 41 12.64 8.44 -5.77
N THR A 42 12.01 7.30 -6.05
CA THR A 42 10.59 7.08 -5.72
C THR A 42 10.38 7.10 -4.20
N GLU A 43 11.30 6.50 -3.44
CA GLU A 43 11.24 6.51 -1.98
C GLU A 43 11.37 7.93 -1.43
N THR A 44 12.34 8.71 -1.91
CA THR A 44 12.54 10.11 -1.49
C THR A 44 11.34 10.98 -1.83
N GLN A 45 10.69 10.78 -2.98
CA GLN A 45 9.46 11.49 -3.33
C GLN A 45 8.32 11.18 -2.34
N ALA A 46 8.17 9.92 -1.93
CA ALA A 46 7.17 9.53 -0.95
C ALA A 46 7.44 10.17 0.42
N GLU A 47 8.69 10.15 0.88
CA GLU A 47 9.10 10.80 2.13
C GLU A 47 8.83 12.31 2.10
N TYR A 48 9.19 12.97 1.00
CA TYR A 48 8.99 14.40 0.82
C TYR A 48 7.50 14.78 0.85
N LEU A 49 6.63 13.96 0.27
CA LEU A 49 5.18 14.18 0.35
C LEU A 49 4.68 14.17 1.80
N ILE A 50 5.14 13.22 2.61
CA ILE A 50 4.78 13.14 4.02
C ILE A 50 5.32 14.32 4.82
N GLN A 51 6.55 14.76 4.55
CA GLN A 51 7.11 15.96 5.20
C GLN A 51 6.30 17.23 4.91
N ARG A 52 5.67 17.32 3.72
CA ARG A 52 4.83 18.46 3.34
C ARG A 52 3.41 18.39 3.90
N LEU A 53 2.92 17.18 4.16
CA LEU A 53 1.66 16.98 4.86
C LEU A 53 1.91 17.35 6.34
N HIS A 54 1.51 18.55 6.76
CA HIS A 54 1.61 19.01 8.17
C HIS A 54 0.86 18.14 9.21
N SER A 55 0.34 16.97 8.80
CA SER A 55 -0.30 15.97 9.62
C SER A 55 0.73 15.12 10.37
N ARG A 56 0.71 15.20 11.70
CA ARG A 56 1.54 14.36 12.58
C ARG A 56 1.09 12.90 12.49
N GLY A 57 2.03 11.96 12.46
CA GLY A 57 1.76 10.53 12.59
C GLY A 57 1.78 9.74 11.28
N PHE A 58 1.71 10.38 10.10
CA PHE A 58 1.98 9.69 8.84
C PHE A 58 3.47 9.44 8.65
N GLU A 59 3.79 8.31 8.03
CA GLU A 59 5.15 7.93 7.69
C GLU A 59 5.19 7.07 6.42
N VAL A 60 6.37 6.98 5.81
CA VAL A 60 6.64 6.02 4.74
C VAL A 60 7.43 4.86 5.32
N LEU A 61 6.90 3.65 5.25
CA LEU A 61 7.62 2.43 5.62
C LEU A 61 8.15 1.78 4.34
N LYS A 62 9.46 1.55 4.30
CA LYS A 62 10.15 0.93 3.16
C LYS A 62 10.21 -0.57 3.34
N ALA A 63 9.70 -1.30 2.35
CA ALA A 63 9.85 -2.74 2.23
C ALA A 63 10.54 -3.07 0.91
N HIS A 64 11.22 -4.20 0.85
CA HIS A 64 12.12 -4.54 -0.27
C HIS A 64 11.52 -4.34 -1.68
N THR A 65 10.24 -4.64 -1.87
CA THR A 65 9.52 -4.49 -3.16
C THR A 65 8.23 -3.70 -3.03
N ALA A 66 8.10 -2.90 -1.96
CA ALA A 66 6.88 -2.16 -1.66
C ALA A 66 7.17 -0.88 -0.88
N LEU A 67 6.34 0.13 -1.07
CA LEU A 67 6.28 1.30 -0.20
C LEU A 67 4.95 1.31 0.54
N LEU A 68 4.98 1.51 1.85
CA LEU A 68 3.77 1.54 2.67
C LEU A 68 3.55 2.95 3.21
N LEU A 69 2.32 3.42 3.10
CA LEU A 69 1.85 4.58 3.86
C LEU A 69 1.43 4.09 5.23
N GLY A 70 2.12 4.53 6.27
CA GLY A 70 1.84 4.19 7.66
C GLY A 70 1.20 5.34 8.43
N TRP A 71 0.49 5.00 9.50
CA TRP A 71 0.08 5.92 10.56
C TRP A 71 0.46 5.36 11.93
N GLN A 72 1.34 6.05 12.66
CA GLN A 72 1.79 5.66 14.01
C GLN A 72 2.28 4.21 14.08
N GLY A 73 3.16 3.82 13.15
CA GLY A 73 3.72 2.48 13.04
C GLY A 73 2.81 1.46 12.34
N ARG A 74 1.57 1.83 11.97
CA ARG A 74 0.60 0.89 11.39
C ARG A 74 0.45 1.10 9.88
N PRO A 75 0.74 0.10 9.03
CA PRO A 75 0.51 0.20 7.58
C PRO A 75 -0.96 0.40 7.26
N LEU A 76 -1.26 1.35 6.38
CA LEU A 76 -2.62 1.65 5.91
C LEU A 76 -2.80 1.27 4.43
N VAL A 77 -1.84 1.64 3.60
CA VAL A 77 -1.87 1.40 2.14
C VAL A 77 -0.51 0.92 1.69
N SER A 78 -0.47 0.03 0.70
CA SER A 78 0.75 -0.43 0.05
C SER A 78 0.76 -0.06 -1.43
N ALA A 79 1.91 0.39 -1.92
CA ALA A 79 2.24 0.52 -3.33
C ALA A 79 3.26 -0.57 -3.69
N THR A 80 3.06 -1.25 -4.81
CA THR A 80 3.95 -2.30 -5.32
C THR A 80 4.11 -2.13 -6.82
N ALA A 81 5.29 -2.46 -7.35
CA ALA A 81 5.58 -2.44 -8.77
C ALA A 81 5.86 -3.86 -9.26
N TRP A 82 5.42 -4.15 -10.48
CA TRP A 82 5.47 -5.49 -11.07
C TRP A 82 5.88 -5.39 -12.53
N ARG A 83 6.64 -6.37 -13.01
CA ARG A 83 6.97 -6.52 -14.42
C ARG A 83 6.42 -7.84 -14.96
N CYS A 84 6.16 -7.87 -16.25
CA CYS A 84 5.81 -9.10 -16.95
C CYS A 84 7.03 -10.02 -17.03
N GLY A 85 6.78 -11.32 -16.91
CA GLY A 85 7.79 -12.36 -17.11
C GLY A 85 8.56 -12.74 -15.83
N PRO A 86 9.31 -13.85 -15.88
CA PRO A 86 10.02 -14.40 -14.74
C PRO A 86 11.12 -13.44 -14.22
N PRO A 87 11.54 -13.58 -12.95
CA PRO A 87 12.68 -12.85 -12.39
C PRO A 87 13.91 -13.02 -13.27
N PRO A 88 14.83 -12.03 -13.32
CA PRO A 88 16.03 -12.16 -14.14
C PRO A 88 16.93 -13.25 -13.55
#